data_AF-A0A847QB01-F1
#
_entry.id   AF-A0A847QB01-F1
#
_cell.length_a   1.000
_cell.length_b   1.000
_cell.length_c   1.000
_cell.angle_alpha   90.00
_cell.angle_beta   90.00
_cell.angle_gamma   90.00
#
_symmetry.space_group_name_H-M   'P 1'
#
loop_
_entity.id
_entity.type
_entity.pdbx_description
1 polymer ?
#
loop_
_entity_poly.entity_id
_entity_poly.type
_entity_poly.pdbx_seq_one_letter_code
_entity_poly.pdbx_strand_id
1 'polypeptide(L)'
;MSKRAYPDSVWYRRFGKRWLPLENASKIFLATYSTVDTKVYRYTAVLYEKIDPIKLQRATERAFDYFDLYRAILRRGIFWYYLEESNLRPKVQYETDVPCSLLYTHDYQGLLFRVLYRENRIHLEVSHALSDGNGALRFFRGILKSYFDESLNIDSIMSPLQHRDQMMDAFSHRLKYQKSEKLLDIGKKTIINRKEKSFPIYHIKDILTLDGRMRVTEMQCKTKSIITCAKAYKSTITVFLTAIFIQSIIEHMPQKYKDKNSVVSISVPVDLRRFFPSETARNFFATILVSYGSSEDQSLLAICESLTKQFEEKITPEKMEEKIKKLVALETSFALRWVPRPVKDAVLKIANYVNNKKITASMTNTGQLLLGEPFDEKVCSAGIMSSAIRPQFSVMSHKDIFTITFTSPYVSDNIQKSFYNRLEEQGISVKVYGNIVYGKNAKGTSQVDHSVYPDVSPRYDSISAFQWLLSISIILISLEKIINNAIPWFDLSLRFILLIIAGMWGVVLAILRKKRNPNKVLLYQVGIFESLTLLWDLFSGWTGWSLNYALPIITITSIIAALIAARVSSLKIGDTLLYLQGVALIGLIPFIISVLGWVQPVWPSIVASTFSLLVFLYTLIKYWKELKIEVLKKFHM
;
A
#
# COMPACT_ATOMS: atom_id res chain seq x y z
N MET A 1 5.83 41.15 0.18
CA MET A 1 4.89 40.02 0.42
C MET A 1 5.35 39.26 1.67
N SER A 2 5.25 39.88 2.84
CA SER A 2 4.22 39.65 3.89
C SER A 2 4.51 38.43 4.78
N LYS A 3 5.20 38.68 5.90
CA LYS A 3 5.40 37.78 7.07
C LYS A 3 4.08 37.46 7.84
N ARG A 4 2.90 37.68 7.26
CA ARG A 4 1.59 37.66 7.95
C ARG A 4 0.57 36.64 7.43
N ALA A 5 0.93 35.70 6.56
CA ALA A 5 -0.07 34.83 5.93
C ALA A 5 -0.53 33.63 6.79
N TYR A 6 0.24 33.17 7.81
CA TYR A 6 -0.06 31.91 8.53
C TYR A 6 0.36 31.92 10.01
N PRO A 7 -0.39 32.61 10.90
CA PRO A 7 -0.01 32.73 12.32
C PRO A 7 -0.05 31.40 13.10
N ASP A 8 -0.87 30.42 12.68
CA ASP A 8 -1.11 29.19 13.44
C ASP A 8 -0.28 27.97 13.00
N SER A 9 0.46 28.10 11.89
CA SER A 9 1.23 27.00 11.32
C SER A 9 2.49 26.73 12.14
N VAL A 10 2.62 25.51 12.66
CA VAL A 10 3.82 25.09 13.40
C VAL A 10 5.01 24.99 12.44
N TRP A 11 4.79 24.43 11.25
CA TRP A 11 5.86 24.33 10.25
C TRP A 11 6.34 25.68 9.75
N TYR A 12 5.43 26.64 9.50
CA TYR A 12 5.82 27.98 9.05
C TYR A 12 6.58 28.73 10.15
N ARG A 13 6.10 28.67 11.41
CA ARG A 13 6.80 29.30 12.54
C ARG A 13 8.19 28.72 12.78
N ARG A 14 8.36 27.39 12.62
CA ARG A 14 9.63 26.70 12.89
C ARG A 14 10.58 26.65 11.69
N PHE A 15 10.07 26.51 10.47
CA PHE A 15 10.85 26.23 9.26
C PHE A 15 10.60 27.21 8.10
N GLY A 16 9.72 28.20 8.26
CA GLY A 16 9.39 29.20 7.24
C GLY A 16 8.59 28.67 6.03
N LYS A 17 8.15 27.40 6.05
CA LYS A 17 7.42 26.74 4.96
C LYS A 17 6.31 25.84 5.53
N ARG A 18 5.22 25.68 4.78
CA ARG A 18 4.09 24.77 5.12
C ARG A 18 4.10 23.46 4.35
N TRP A 19 5.06 23.29 3.45
CA TRP A 19 5.14 22.12 2.59
C TRP A 19 6.59 21.66 2.41
N LEU A 20 6.75 20.37 2.13
CA LEU A 20 8.02 19.72 1.87
C LEU A 20 7.95 18.87 0.60
N PRO A 21 8.98 18.90 -0.26
CA PRO A 21 9.07 17.97 -1.39
C PRO A 21 9.26 16.55 -0.88
N LEU A 22 8.75 15.55 -1.60
CA LEU A 22 9.01 14.13 -1.31
C LEU A 22 10.40 13.70 -1.75
N GLU A 23 11.04 12.80 -1.00
CA GLU A 23 12.22 12.06 -1.44
C GLU A 23 11.85 10.97 -2.46
N ASN A 24 12.86 10.45 -3.18
CA ASN A 24 12.66 9.44 -4.22
C ASN A 24 11.96 8.16 -3.73
N ALA A 25 12.31 7.65 -2.55
CA ALA A 25 11.67 6.47 -1.98
C ALA A 25 10.16 6.68 -1.81
N SER A 26 9.76 7.80 -1.21
CA SER A 26 8.36 8.20 -1.02
C SER A 26 7.60 8.34 -2.33
N LYS A 27 8.21 8.92 -3.38
CA LYS A 27 7.62 8.98 -4.73
C LYS A 27 7.35 7.57 -5.29
N ILE A 28 8.31 6.65 -5.15
CA ILE A 28 8.15 5.25 -5.60
C ILE A 28 7.03 4.55 -4.84
N PHE A 29 6.97 4.70 -3.52
CA PHE A 29 5.92 4.08 -2.70
C PHE A 29 4.52 4.55 -3.12
N LEU A 30 4.36 5.85 -3.39
CA LEU A 30 3.09 6.41 -3.86
C LEU A 30 2.73 6.04 -5.30
N ALA A 31 3.71 5.84 -6.16
CA ALA A 31 3.46 5.37 -7.52
C ALA A 31 3.07 3.88 -7.55
N THR A 32 3.47 3.10 -6.55
CA THR A 32 3.42 1.62 -6.58
C THR A 32 2.51 0.98 -5.55
N TYR A 33 1.89 1.76 -4.65
CA TYR A 33 0.95 1.21 -3.67
C TYR A 33 -0.25 0.53 -4.35
N SER A 34 -0.79 -0.48 -3.70
CA SER A 34 -1.98 -1.20 -4.12
C SER A 34 -2.79 -1.61 -2.89
N THR A 35 -3.88 -2.35 -3.11
CA THR A 35 -4.73 -2.83 -2.03
C THR A 35 -4.14 -4.04 -1.30
N VAL A 36 -3.19 -4.72 -1.93
CA VAL A 36 -2.37 -5.81 -1.35
C VAL A 36 -1.11 -5.19 -0.72
N ASP A 37 -0.47 -4.27 -1.46
CA ASP A 37 0.72 -3.56 -1.04
C ASP A 37 0.41 -2.14 -0.60
N THR A 38 -0.12 -1.98 0.61
CA THR A 38 -0.55 -0.68 1.10
C THR A 38 0.61 0.28 1.35
N LYS A 39 1.86 -0.22 1.35
CA LYS A 39 3.06 0.51 1.77
C LYS A 39 2.95 1.01 3.20
N VAL A 40 2.23 0.28 4.04
CA VAL A 40 2.07 0.55 5.47
C VAL A 40 2.84 -0.52 6.24
N TYR A 41 3.57 -0.07 7.25
CA TYR A 41 4.20 -0.93 8.23
C TYR A 41 3.70 -0.58 9.63
N ARG A 42 3.83 -1.54 10.54
CA ARG A 42 3.31 -1.48 11.89
C ARG A 42 4.39 -1.85 12.89
N TYR A 43 4.61 -0.99 13.88
CA TYR A 43 5.25 -1.35 15.14
C TYR A 43 4.22 -1.83 16.14
N THR A 44 4.60 -2.81 16.96
CA THR A 44 3.78 -3.32 18.06
C THR A 44 4.62 -3.40 19.32
N ALA A 45 4.09 -2.89 20.43
CA ALA A 45 4.59 -3.16 21.77
C ALA A 45 3.49 -3.89 22.56
N VAL A 46 3.85 -5.00 23.20
CA VAL A 46 2.98 -5.78 24.08
C VAL A 46 3.36 -5.45 25.51
N LEU A 47 2.43 -4.94 26.29
CA LEU A 47 2.63 -4.56 27.68
C LEU A 47 2.27 -5.70 28.64
N TYR A 48 2.75 -5.64 29.88
CA TYR A 48 2.28 -6.54 30.93
C TYR A 48 0.85 -6.22 31.39
N GLU A 49 0.46 -4.95 31.31
CA GLU A 49 -0.86 -4.45 31.72
C GLU A 49 -1.76 -4.16 30.52
N LYS A 50 -3.08 -4.13 30.76
CA LYS A 50 -4.06 -3.71 29.74
C LYS A 50 -3.89 -2.23 29.40
N ILE A 51 -4.20 -1.86 28.16
CA ILE A 51 -4.06 -0.48 27.70
C ILE A 51 -5.21 0.39 28.20
N ASP A 52 -4.87 1.54 28.80
CA ASP A 52 -5.81 2.64 29.03
C ASP A 52 -5.88 3.53 27.78
N PRO A 53 -7.02 3.55 27.05
CA PRO A 53 -7.15 4.33 25.83
C PRO A 53 -7.10 5.84 26.03
N ILE A 54 -7.55 6.35 27.19
CA ILE A 54 -7.53 7.79 27.49
C ILE A 54 -6.10 8.24 27.73
N LYS A 55 -5.35 7.46 28.51
CA LYS A 55 -3.92 7.69 28.74
C LYS A 55 -3.12 7.60 27.43
N LEU A 56 -3.42 6.61 26.59
CA LEU A 56 -2.77 6.46 25.28
C LEU A 56 -3.08 7.62 24.33
N GLN A 57 -4.31 8.14 24.34
CA GLN A 57 -4.67 9.33 23.56
C GLN A 57 -3.84 10.55 23.98
N ARG A 58 -3.75 10.83 25.28
CA ARG A 58 -2.94 11.95 25.81
C ARG A 58 -1.46 11.78 25.47
N ALA A 59 -0.91 10.58 25.64
CA ALA A 59 0.47 10.27 25.29
C ALA A 59 0.76 10.47 23.80
N THR A 60 -0.18 10.06 22.94
CA THR A 60 -0.06 10.23 21.49
C THR A 60 -0.11 11.72 21.09
N GLU A 61 -0.99 12.50 21.71
CA GLU A 61 -1.08 13.95 21.46
C GLU A 61 0.18 14.69 21.90
N ARG A 62 0.71 14.36 23.09
CA ARG A 62 1.99 14.90 23.57
C ARG A 62 3.13 14.57 22.61
N ALA A 63 3.30 13.29 22.24
CA ALA A 63 4.32 12.91 21.26
C ALA A 63 4.11 13.64 19.92
N PHE A 64 2.89 13.72 19.43
CA PHE A 64 2.58 14.41 18.17
C PHE A 64 2.97 15.91 18.19
N ASP A 65 2.88 16.58 19.34
CA ASP A 65 3.28 17.98 19.45
C ASP A 65 4.79 18.23 19.31
N TYR A 66 5.60 17.21 19.60
CA TYR A 66 7.06 17.25 19.44
C TYR A 66 7.52 16.81 18.05
N PHE A 67 6.82 15.86 17.43
CA PHE A 67 7.24 15.24 16.18
C PHE A 67 6.60 15.90 14.95
N ASP A 68 7.19 17.03 14.50
CA ASP A 68 6.61 17.90 13.47
C ASP A 68 6.32 17.20 12.13
N LEU A 69 7.14 16.23 11.72
CA LEU A 69 6.94 15.47 10.48
C LEU A 69 5.57 14.81 10.43
N TYR A 70 5.07 14.32 11.57
CA TYR A 70 3.81 13.56 11.64
C TYR A 70 2.57 14.43 11.49
N ARG A 71 2.70 15.77 11.48
CA ARG A 71 1.61 16.71 11.11
C ARG A 71 1.28 16.68 9.62
N ALA A 72 2.10 16.01 8.81
CA ALA A 72 1.99 15.99 7.37
C ALA A 72 0.77 15.21 6.86
N ILE A 73 0.13 15.80 5.84
CA ILE A 73 -0.75 15.11 4.90
C ILE A 73 -0.12 15.09 3.52
N LEU A 74 -0.55 14.14 2.69
CA LEU A 74 -0.06 14.02 1.34
C LEU A 74 -0.95 14.80 0.36
N ARG A 75 -0.31 15.65 -0.47
CA ARG A 75 -0.94 16.39 -1.56
C ARG A 75 -0.34 16.02 -2.90
N ARG A 76 -1.10 16.29 -3.97
CA ARG A 76 -0.69 16.03 -5.35
C ARG A 76 -0.92 17.26 -6.20
N GLY A 77 0.15 17.77 -6.82
CA GLY A 77 0.09 18.70 -7.93
C GLY A 77 0.08 17.99 -9.29
N ILE A 78 0.09 18.77 -10.37
CA ILE A 78 0.13 18.24 -11.75
C ILE A 78 1.47 17.51 -12.03
N PHE A 79 2.56 17.98 -11.43
CA PHE A 79 3.93 17.53 -11.72
C PHE A 79 4.63 16.77 -10.58
N TRP A 80 4.14 16.87 -9.33
CA TRP A 80 4.75 16.20 -8.17
C TRP A 80 3.76 15.95 -7.03
N TYR A 81 4.16 15.06 -6.13
CA TYR A 81 3.57 14.90 -4.79
C TYR A 81 4.38 15.73 -3.78
N TYR A 82 3.73 16.23 -2.74
CA TYR A 82 4.38 16.97 -1.66
C TYR A 82 3.66 16.72 -0.33
N LEU A 83 4.41 16.85 0.77
CA LEU A 83 3.84 16.87 2.11
C LEU A 83 3.41 18.29 2.44
N GLU A 84 2.25 18.43 3.06
CA GLU A 84 1.73 19.70 3.56
C GLU A 84 1.36 19.54 5.03
N GLU A 85 1.61 20.55 5.84
CA GLU A 85 1.15 20.59 7.22
C GLU A 85 -0.38 20.59 7.29
N SER A 86 -0.94 19.73 8.14
CA SER A 86 -2.36 19.73 8.46
C SER A 86 -2.63 20.14 9.91
N ASN A 87 -3.86 20.62 10.14
CA ASN A 87 -4.39 20.87 11.48
C ASN A 87 -5.04 19.61 12.08
N LEU A 88 -4.88 18.45 11.45
CA LEU A 88 -5.45 17.20 11.94
C LEU A 88 -4.72 16.76 13.21
N ARG A 89 -5.47 16.20 14.15
CA ARG A 89 -4.95 15.59 15.37
C ARG A 89 -5.10 14.07 15.30
N PRO A 90 -4.13 13.30 15.83
CA PRO A 90 -4.23 11.86 15.88
C PRO A 90 -5.37 11.45 16.80
N LYS A 91 -6.06 10.36 16.42
CA LYS A 91 -7.07 9.71 17.27
C LYS A 91 -6.66 8.26 17.45
N VAL A 92 -6.53 7.83 18.70
CA VAL A 92 -6.29 6.45 19.09
C VAL A 92 -7.56 5.67 18.83
N GLN A 93 -7.42 4.50 18.21
CA GLN A 93 -8.54 3.65 17.81
C GLN A 93 -8.35 2.25 18.37
N TYR A 94 -9.44 1.60 18.75
CA TYR A 94 -9.40 0.17 19.01
C TYR A 94 -9.16 -0.60 17.70
N GLU A 95 -8.35 -1.64 17.73
CA GLU A 95 -8.01 -2.42 16.55
C GLU A 95 -9.19 -3.29 16.08
N THR A 96 -9.79 -2.94 14.95
CA THR A 96 -10.92 -3.68 14.34
C THR A 96 -10.65 -4.16 12.91
N ASP A 97 -9.60 -3.65 12.27
CA ASP A 97 -9.29 -3.88 10.85
C ASP A 97 -8.13 -4.86 10.66
N VAL A 98 -7.98 -5.37 9.43
CA VAL A 98 -6.78 -6.13 9.04
C VAL A 98 -5.50 -5.30 9.22
N PRO A 99 -4.38 -5.92 9.63
CA PRO A 99 -3.14 -5.19 9.86
C PRO A 99 -2.60 -4.52 8.60
N CYS A 100 -1.92 -3.39 8.79
CA CYS A 100 -1.32 -2.57 7.73
C CYS A 100 -2.33 -2.19 6.63
N SER A 101 -3.58 -1.90 7.01
CA SER A 101 -4.58 -1.42 6.05
C SER A 101 -4.24 -0.02 5.53
N LEU A 102 -4.81 0.33 4.37
CA LEU A 102 -4.37 1.48 3.59
C LEU A 102 -4.65 2.82 4.31
N LEU A 103 -3.59 3.55 4.66
CA LEU A 103 -3.67 4.87 5.30
C LEU A 103 -3.91 6.01 4.31
N TYR A 104 -3.45 5.87 3.06
CA TYR A 104 -3.59 6.89 2.03
C TYR A 104 -4.29 6.36 0.78
N THR A 105 -5.24 7.15 0.28
CA THR A 105 -5.79 7.03 -1.07
C THR A 105 -5.78 8.41 -1.71
N HIS A 106 -5.71 8.49 -3.04
CA HIS A 106 -5.78 9.77 -3.75
C HIS A 106 -6.95 10.67 -3.33
N ASP A 107 -8.06 10.08 -2.90
CA ASP A 107 -9.28 10.79 -2.51
C ASP A 107 -9.38 11.02 -0.98
N TYR A 108 -8.38 10.61 -0.19
CA TYR A 108 -8.38 10.74 1.28
C TYR A 108 -7.27 11.68 1.78
N GLN A 109 -7.66 12.60 2.66
CA GLN A 109 -6.78 13.60 3.28
C GLN A 109 -6.80 13.37 4.79
N GLY A 110 -6.02 12.40 5.24
CA GLY A 110 -5.78 12.11 6.65
C GLY A 110 -4.29 12.01 6.95
N LEU A 111 -3.97 11.91 8.24
CA LEU A 111 -2.60 11.69 8.69
C LEU A 111 -2.04 10.41 8.07
N LEU A 112 -0.74 10.42 7.74
CA LEU A 112 -0.06 9.28 7.14
C LEU A 112 0.39 8.22 8.17
N PHE A 113 -0.22 8.26 9.36
CA PHE A 113 -0.03 7.30 10.44
C PHE A 113 -1.33 7.15 11.25
N ARG A 114 -1.43 6.08 12.04
CA ARG A 114 -2.46 5.92 13.09
C ARG A 114 -1.92 5.13 14.27
N VAL A 115 -2.48 5.38 15.44
CA VAL A 115 -2.20 4.63 16.68
C VAL A 115 -3.41 3.77 17.00
N LEU A 116 -3.17 2.47 17.16
CA LEU A 116 -4.19 1.49 17.49
C LEU A 116 -3.86 0.82 18.82
N TYR A 117 -4.86 0.27 19.50
CA TYR A 117 -4.64 -0.60 20.65
C TYR A 117 -5.60 -1.79 20.64
N ARG A 118 -5.17 -2.88 21.28
CA ARG A 118 -5.99 -4.07 21.53
C ARG A 118 -5.47 -4.84 22.72
N GLU A 119 -6.32 -5.07 23.72
CA GLU A 119 -5.95 -5.69 24.99
C GLU A 119 -4.74 -4.97 25.64
N ASN A 120 -3.56 -5.60 25.62
CA ASN A 120 -2.29 -5.08 26.13
C ASN A 120 -1.32 -4.66 25.00
N ARG A 121 -1.78 -4.55 23.75
CA ARG A 121 -0.95 -4.21 22.58
C ARG A 121 -1.19 -2.77 22.16
N ILE A 122 -0.10 -2.03 21.96
CA ILE A 122 -0.11 -0.71 21.31
C ILE A 122 0.53 -0.88 19.93
N HIS A 123 -0.14 -0.37 18.90
CA HIS A 123 0.34 -0.39 17.53
C HIS A 123 0.52 1.02 16.98
N LEU A 124 1.62 1.25 16.28
CA LEU A 124 1.82 2.42 15.43
C LEU A 124 1.91 1.95 13.98
N GLU A 125 0.93 2.33 13.16
CA GLU A 125 0.99 2.11 11.72
C GLU A 125 1.39 3.38 10.99
N VAL A 126 2.35 3.27 10.08
CA VAL A 126 2.91 4.42 9.35
C VAL A 126 3.00 4.09 7.86
N SER A 127 2.66 5.06 7.01
CA SER A 127 2.92 4.96 5.58
C SER A 127 4.41 5.18 5.29
N HIS A 128 5.00 4.31 4.46
CA HIS A 128 6.35 4.48 3.96
C HIS A 128 6.56 5.78 3.16
N ALA A 129 5.50 6.48 2.75
CA ALA A 129 5.61 7.80 2.14
C ALA A 129 5.98 8.93 3.15
N LEU A 130 5.89 8.66 4.45
CA LEU A 130 6.18 9.63 5.52
C LEU A 130 7.56 9.41 6.14
N SER A 131 7.83 8.18 6.61
CA SER A 131 9.00 7.85 7.43
C SER A 131 9.49 6.42 7.14
N ASP A 132 10.78 6.17 7.29
CA ASP A 132 11.31 4.81 7.39
C ASP A 132 11.07 4.22 8.79
N GLY A 133 11.43 2.94 8.94
CA GLY A 133 11.27 2.22 10.20
C GLY A 133 11.98 2.92 11.37
N ASN A 134 13.22 3.36 11.20
CA ASN A 134 13.96 3.95 12.33
C ASN A 134 13.39 5.33 12.73
N GLY A 135 12.99 6.17 11.76
CA GLY A 135 12.29 7.44 12.03
C GLY A 135 10.96 7.23 12.77
N ALA A 136 10.19 6.20 12.40
CA ALA A 136 8.95 5.85 13.08
C ALA A 136 9.16 5.21 14.44
N LEU A 137 10.25 4.48 14.63
CA LEU A 137 10.62 3.91 15.91
C LEU A 137 10.91 5.01 16.94
N ARG A 138 11.53 6.14 16.54
CA ARG A 138 11.71 7.31 17.42
C ARG A 138 10.38 7.87 17.90
N PHE A 139 9.44 8.07 16.97
CA PHE A 139 8.09 8.53 17.31
C PHE A 139 7.36 7.54 18.21
N PHE A 140 7.46 6.24 17.93
CA PHE A 140 6.85 5.20 18.74
C PHE A 140 7.40 5.16 20.16
N ARG A 141 8.73 5.29 20.34
CA ARG A 141 9.37 5.43 21.66
C ARG A 141 8.83 6.66 22.41
N GLY A 142 8.63 7.78 21.71
CA GLY A 142 8.04 8.99 22.27
C GLY A 142 6.62 8.76 22.81
N ILE A 143 5.77 8.05 22.05
CA ILE A 143 4.42 7.66 22.49
C ILE A 143 4.49 6.75 23.72
N LEU A 144 5.29 5.68 23.68
CA LEU A 144 5.36 4.70 24.76
C LEU A 144 5.86 5.31 26.07
N LYS A 145 6.92 6.11 26.02
CA LYS A 145 7.44 6.77 27.22
C LYS A 145 6.44 7.78 27.79
N SER A 146 5.78 8.57 26.95
CA SER A 146 4.72 9.49 27.37
C SER A 146 3.49 8.78 27.95
N TYR A 147 3.26 7.53 27.53
CA TYR A 147 2.21 6.67 28.08
C TYR A 147 2.59 6.12 29.46
N PHE A 148 3.87 5.86 29.70
CA PHE A 148 4.32 5.34 30.99
C PHE A 148 4.54 6.40 32.05
N ASP A 149 4.95 7.60 31.64
CA ASP A 149 5.18 8.75 32.50
C ASP A 149 4.65 10.01 31.84
N GLU A 150 3.59 10.57 32.41
CA GLU A 150 2.93 11.77 31.91
C GLU A 150 3.70 13.06 32.21
N SER A 151 4.57 13.03 33.22
CA SER A 151 5.39 14.16 33.65
C SER A 151 6.70 14.27 32.86
N LEU A 152 7.02 13.24 32.08
CA LEU A 152 8.26 13.14 31.35
C LEU A 152 8.37 14.23 30.29
N ASN A 153 9.43 15.03 30.39
CA ASN A 153 9.77 15.97 29.34
C ASN A 153 10.33 15.21 28.14
N ILE A 154 9.64 15.24 26.99
CA ILE A 154 10.05 14.53 25.78
C ILE A 154 11.42 15.01 25.27
N ASP A 155 11.86 16.22 25.62
CA ASP A 155 13.20 16.70 25.30
C ASP A 155 14.31 15.86 25.96
N SER A 156 14.08 15.31 27.17
CA SER A 156 15.07 14.46 27.87
C SER A 156 15.17 13.05 27.27
N ILE A 157 14.09 12.56 26.65
CA ILE A 157 14.01 11.25 26.00
C ILE A 157 14.96 11.12 24.81
N MET A 158 15.26 12.24 24.15
CA MET A 158 16.01 12.28 22.90
C MET A 158 17.50 12.53 23.09
N SER A 159 17.99 12.85 24.29
CA SER A 159 19.41 13.13 24.61
C SER A 159 20.22 11.82 24.72
N PRO A 160 20.68 11.28 23.57
CA PRO A 160 21.97 11.68 22.98
C PRO A 160 21.89 12.23 21.54
N LEU A 161 20.70 12.35 20.97
CA LEU A 161 20.41 12.86 19.62
C LEU A 161 19.88 14.30 19.75
N GLN A 162 20.80 15.26 19.80
CA GLN A 162 20.60 16.62 20.32
C GLN A 162 19.68 17.56 19.54
N HIS A 163 18.95 17.14 18.50
CA HIS A 163 18.00 18.04 17.82
C HIS A 163 16.67 17.38 17.50
N ARG A 164 15.60 18.19 17.62
CA ARG A 164 14.24 17.90 17.12
C ARG A 164 14.33 17.31 15.71
N ASP A 165 13.50 16.30 15.43
CA ASP A 165 13.41 15.61 14.13
C ASP A 165 13.61 16.59 12.96
N GLN A 166 14.77 16.52 12.31
CA GLN A 166 15.01 17.36 11.15
C GLN A 166 14.15 16.83 10.02
N MET A 167 13.13 17.61 9.63
CA MET A 167 12.25 17.31 8.50
C MET A 167 12.96 17.40 7.14
N MET A 168 14.22 17.84 7.14
CA MET A 168 15.03 17.94 5.94
C MET A 168 15.38 16.55 5.40
N ASP A 169 15.40 16.46 4.07
CA ASP A 169 15.87 15.27 3.38
C ASP A 169 17.40 15.15 3.55
N ALA A 170 17.84 14.05 4.19
CA ALA A 170 19.24 13.78 4.46
C ALA A 170 20.08 13.62 3.18
N PHE A 171 19.45 13.19 2.08
CA PHE A 171 20.12 13.09 0.78
C PHE A 171 20.50 14.47 0.24
N SER A 172 19.58 15.44 0.32
CA SER A 172 19.80 16.82 -0.13
C SER A 172 20.81 17.61 0.71
N HIS A 173 20.86 17.41 2.04
CA HIS A 173 21.77 18.16 2.92
C HIS A 173 23.24 17.80 2.64
N ARG A 174 23.52 16.52 2.38
CA ARG A 174 24.88 16.03 2.14
C ARG A 174 25.49 16.53 0.82
N LEU A 175 24.65 16.86 -0.15
CA LEU A 175 25.06 17.42 -1.44
C LEU A 175 25.68 18.81 -1.35
N LYS A 176 25.41 19.60 -0.29
CA LYS A 176 26.11 20.89 -0.14
C LYS A 176 27.63 20.74 -0.04
N TYR A 177 28.12 19.54 0.28
CA TYR A 177 29.55 19.26 0.50
C TYR A 177 30.18 18.29 -0.52
N GLN A 178 29.44 17.75 -1.49
CA GLN A 178 29.99 16.80 -2.47
C GLN A 178 29.57 17.12 -3.91
N LYS A 179 30.56 17.21 -4.82
CA LYS A 179 30.39 17.43 -6.26
C LYS A 179 29.51 16.32 -6.86
N SER A 180 28.29 16.65 -7.28
CA SER A 180 27.32 15.68 -7.79
C SER A 180 27.79 15.07 -9.13
N GLU A 181 27.91 13.73 -9.22
CA GLU A 181 28.06 13.04 -10.51
C GLU A 181 26.82 13.30 -11.40
N LYS A 182 27.02 13.56 -12.69
CA LYS A 182 25.91 13.71 -13.64
C LYS A 182 25.31 12.33 -13.93
N LEU A 183 23.99 12.25 -14.10
CA LEU A 183 23.26 11.01 -14.46
C LEU A 183 23.83 10.28 -15.68
N LEU A 184 24.35 11.04 -16.65
CA LEU A 184 24.98 10.51 -17.86
C LEU A 184 26.25 9.69 -17.54
N ASP A 185 27.02 10.09 -16.53
CA ASP A 185 28.25 9.41 -16.12
C ASP A 185 27.93 8.10 -15.37
N ILE A 186 26.83 8.08 -14.61
CA ILE A 186 26.27 6.89 -13.98
C ILE A 186 25.76 5.91 -15.04
N GLY A 187 25.03 6.41 -16.05
CA GLY A 187 24.54 5.62 -17.18
C GLY A 187 25.68 4.95 -17.95
N LYS A 188 26.75 5.69 -18.26
CA LYS A 188 27.96 5.16 -18.91
C LYS A 188 28.64 4.07 -18.07
N LYS A 189 28.88 4.30 -16.76
CA LYS A 189 29.45 3.26 -15.86
C LYS A 189 28.59 1.99 -15.79
N THR A 190 27.26 2.14 -15.84
CA THR A 190 26.31 1.00 -15.78
C THR A 190 26.29 0.20 -17.08
N ILE A 191 26.48 0.85 -18.23
CA ILE A 191 26.58 0.19 -19.55
C ILE A 191 27.94 -0.50 -19.72
N ILE A 192 29.00 0.08 -19.15
CA ILE A 192 30.38 -0.45 -19.23
C ILE A 192 30.60 -1.65 -18.29
N ASN A 193 29.88 -1.73 -17.16
CA ASN A 193 29.90 -2.93 -16.31
C ASN A 193 29.08 -4.07 -16.95
N ARG A 194 29.85 -5.05 -17.45
CA ARG A 194 29.46 -6.25 -18.23
C ARG A 194 28.23 -7.02 -17.73
N LYS A 195 27.61 -7.72 -18.71
CA LYS A 195 26.73 -8.89 -18.57
C LYS A 195 27.23 -9.86 -17.50
N GLU A 196 26.77 -9.73 -16.26
CA GLU A 196 26.82 -10.84 -15.31
C GLU A 196 25.98 -12.00 -15.84
N LYS A 197 26.39 -13.24 -15.57
CA LYS A 197 25.55 -14.43 -15.83
C LYS A 197 24.24 -14.25 -15.05
N SER A 198 23.17 -13.96 -15.76
CA SER A 198 21.84 -13.81 -15.16
C SER A 198 21.24 -15.21 -14.98
N PHE A 199 21.25 -15.71 -13.75
CA PHE A 199 20.46 -16.89 -13.40
C PHE A 199 18.97 -16.54 -13.29
N PRO A 200 18.05 -17.48 -13.59
CA PRO A 200 16.63 -17.22 -13.44
C PRO A 200 16.28 -17.03 -11.95
N ILE A 201 15.64 -15.91 -11.60
CA ILE A 201 15.18 -15.67 -10.23
C ILE A 201 13.89 -16.44 -9.99
N TYR A 202 13.83 -17.20 -8.90
CA TYR A 202 12.61 -17.87 -8.49
C TYR A 202 11.61 -16.85 -7.96
N HIS A 203 10.37 -16.89 -8.46
CA HIS A 203 9.27 -16.09 -7.95
C HIS A 203 8.21 -17.00 -7.36
N ILE A 204 7.97 -16.85 -6.06
CA ILE A 204 6.93 -17.58 -5.35
C ILE A 204 5.59 -17.14 -5.95
N LYS A 205 4.78 -18.11 -6.37
CA LYS A 205 3.42 -17.89 -6.89
C LYS A 205 2.51 -18.89 -6.23
N ASP A 206 1.49 -18.39 -5.57
CA ASP A 206 0.50 -19.20 -4.86
C ASP A 206 -0.86 -18.46 -4.86
N ILE A 207 -1.88 -19.09 -4.30
CA ILE A 207 -3.24 -18.55 -4.18
C ILE A 207 -3.19 -17.32 -3.29
N LEU A 208 -3.62 -16.17 -3.82
CA LEU A 208 -3.71 -14.92 -3.05
C LEU A 208 -4.81 -15.03 -2.00
N THR A 209 -4.59 -14.38 -0.86
CA THR A 209 -5.61 -14.17 0.15
C THR A 209 -6.78 -13.34 -0.39
N LEU A 210 -7.97 -13.62 0.16
CA LEU A 210 -9.18 -12.89 -0.18
C LEU A 210 -9.06 -11.42 0.25
N ASP A 211 -9.71 -10.54 -0.51
CA ASP A 211 -9.65 -9.08 -0.37
C ASP A 211 -8.26 -8.42 -0.25
N GLY A 212 -7.17 -9.15 -0.50
CA GLY A 212 -5.80 -8.68 -0.38
C GLY A 212 -5.29 -8.52 1.06
N ARG A 213 -5.97 -9.08 2.07
CA ARG A 213 -5.45 -9.12 3.46
C ARG A 213 -4.18 -9.96 3.53
N MET A 214 -3.14 -9.53 4.22
CA MET A 214 -1.97 -10.40 4.38
C MET A 214 -2.20 -11.48 5.45
N ARG A 215 -1.62 -12.65 5.26
CA ARG A 215 -1.34 -13.57 6.37
C ARG A 215 -0.22 -12.98 7.22
N VAL A 216 -0.38 -13.08 8.53
CA VAL A 216 0.62 -12.74 9.54
C VAL A 216 0.90 -13.97 10.40
N THR A 217 2.17 -14.31 10.53
CA THR A 217 2.65 -15.35 11.46
C THR A 217 3.76 -14.75 12.31
N GLU A 218 3.52 -14.61 13.60
CA GLU A 218 4.44 -14.06 14.58
C GLU A 218 5.05 -15.21 15.39
N MET A 219 6.37 -15.30 15.40
CA MET A 219 7.15 -16.32 16.09
C MET A 219 7.99 -15.62 17.16
N GLN A 220 7.81 -16.00 18.42
CA GLN A 220 8.55 -15.44 19.56
C GLN A 220 9.43 -16.50 20.19
N CYS A 221 10.68 -16.16 20.47
CA CYS A 221 11.62 -17.04 21.18
C CYS A 221 12.60 -16.22 22.01
N LYS A 222 13.48 -16.90 22.76
CA LYS A 222 14.50 -16.23 23.56
C LYS A 222 15.58 -15.62 22.68
N THR A 223 15.86 -14.33 22.87
CA THR A 223 16.91 -13.59 22.16
C THR A 223 18.27 -14.27 22.29
N LYS A 224 18.62 -14.75 23.50
CA LYS A 224 19.88 -15.45 23.74
C LYS A 224 20.03 -16.73 22.90
N SER A 225 18.96 -17.51 22.75
CA SER A 225 19.01 -18.77 21.98
C SER A 225 19.36 -18.51 20.51
N ILE A 226 18.70 -17.54 19.87
CA ILE A 226 19.01 -17.16 18.48
C ILE A 226 20.44 -16.62 18.34
N ILE A 227 20.91 -15.80 19.28
CA ILE A 227 22.28 -15.28 19.24
C ILE A 227 23.30 -16.42 19.29
N THR A 228 23.10 -17.38 20.18
CA THR A 228 24.00 -18.54 20.32
C THR A 228 24.02 -19.38 19.04
N CYS A 229 22.85 -19.69 18.47
CA CYS A 229 22.77 -20.43 17.21
C CYS A 229 23.46 -19.68 16.07
N ALA A 230 23.17 -18.39 15.87
CA ALA A 230 23.81 -17.59 14.81
C ALA A 230 25.35 -17.56 14.94
N LYS A 231 25.85 -17.44 16.17
CA LYS A 231 27.29 -17.50 16.48
C LYS A 231 27.92 -18.86 16.18
N ALA A 232 27.21 -19.97 16.41
CA ALA A 232 27.69 -21.31 16.06
C ALA A 232 27.97 -21.45 14.55
N TYR A 233 27.19 -20.73 13.72
CA TYR A 233 27.40 -20.63 12.27
C TYR A 233 28.34 -19.49 11.85
N LYS A 234 29.06 -18.86 12.79
CA LYS A 234 29.96 -17.70 12.54
C LYS A 234 29.27 -16.56 11.76
N SER A 235 27.98 -16.35 12.01
CA SER A 235 27.14 -15.42 11.25
C SER A 235 26.38 -14.45 12.16
N THR A 236 25.83 -13.38 11.58
CA THR A 236 24.91 -12.50 12.30
C THR A 236 23.50 -13.10 12.34
N ILE A 237 22.65 -12.68 13.28
CA ILE A 237 21.24 -13.11 13.36
C ILE A 237 20.52 -12.89 12.01
N THR A 238 20.74 -11.72 11.40
CA THR A 238 20.19 -11.35 10.09
C THR A 238 20.57 -12.38 9.02
N VAL A 239 21.84 -12.78 8.97
CA VAL A 239 22.33 -13.77 8.00
C VAL A 239 21.75 -15.14 8.30
N PHE A 240 21.84 -15.61 9.55
CA PHE A 240 21.32 -16.90 9.99
C PHE A 240 19.83 -17.09 9.65
N LEU A 241 18.98 -16.12 10.03
CA LEU A 241 17.55 -16.19 9.72
C LEU A 241 17.28 -16.08 8.20
N THR A 242 18.09 -15.31 7.47
CA THR A 242 17.98 -15.27 6.00
C THR A 242 18.36 -16.62 5.38
N ALA A 243 19.35 -17.32 5.93
CA ALA A 243 19.76 -18.64 5.47
C ALA A 243 18.65 -19.68 5.68
N ILE A 244 18.05 -19.72 6.87
CA ILE A 244 16.88 -20.58 7.15
C ILE A 244 15.75 -20.25 6.18
N PHE A 245 15.48 -18.96 5.95
CA PHE A 245 14.41 -18.55 5.03
C PHE A 245 14.67 -18.98 3.58
N ILE A 246 15.89 -18.85 3.09
CA ILE A 246 16.29 -19.35 1.77
C ILE A 246 16.11 -20.87 1.71
N GLN A 247 16.57 -21.59 2.72
CA GLN A 247 16.45 -23.05 2.79
C GLN A 247 14.97 -23.49 2.75
N SER A 248 14.11 -22.84 3.53
CA SER A 248 12.66 -23.09 3.52
C SER A 248 12.00 -22.80 2.18
N ILE A 249 12.46 -21.77 1.46
CA ILE A 249 11.97 -21.45 0.10
C ILE A 249 12.43 -22.51 -0.91
N ILE A 250 13.70 -22.95 -0.86
CA ILE A 250 14.24 -23.95 -1.79
C ILE A 250 13.57 -25.31 -1.59
N GLU A 251 13.29 -25.69 -0.35
CA GLU A 251 12.53 -26.90 -0.03
C GLU A 251 11.19 -26.95 -0.78
N HIS A 252 10.44 -25.83 -0.74
CA HIS A 252 9.13 -25.67 -1.38
C HIS A 252 9.20 -25.21 -2.84
N MET A 253 10.40 -25.11 -3.42
CA MET A 253 10.56 -24.72 -4.82
C MET A 253 10.12 -25.87 -5.74
N PRO A 254 9.22 -25.64 -6.71
CA PRO A 254 8.82 -26.67 -7.67
C PRO A 254 10.01 -27.17 -8.49
N GLN A 255 10.02 -28.48 -8.82
CA GLN A 255 11.15 -29.14 -9.49
C GLN A 255 11.60 -28.43 -10.78
N LYS A 256 10.64 -27.96 -11.59
CA LYS A 256 10.91 -27.20 -12.83
C LYS A 256 11.81 -25.96 -12.65
N TYR A 257 11.86 -25.38 -11.45
CA TYR A 257 12.73 -24.24 -11.14
C TYR A 257 14.09 -24.71 -10.63
N LYS A 258 14.13 -25.83 -9.89
CA LYS A 258 15.37 -26.49 -9.47
C LYS A 258 16.16 -26.96 -10.70
N ASP A 259 15.51 -27.57 -11.68
CA ASP A 259 16.12 -28.03 -12.94
C ASP A 259 16.71 -26.87 -13.77
N LYS A 260 16.21 -25.65 -13.56
CA LYS A 260 16.69 -24.42 -14.20
C LYS A 260 17.78 -23.71 -13.40
N ASN A 261 18.25 -24.31 -12.31
CA ASN A 261 19.19 -23.71 -11.36
C ASN A 261 18.72 -22.31 -10.92
N SER A 262 17.44 -22.21 -10.57
CA SER A 262 16.85 -20.93 -10.19
C SER A 262 17.43 -20.43 -8.87
N VAL A 263 17.61 -19.12 -8.78
CA VAL A 263 18.21 -18.47 -7.62
C VAL A 263 17.13 -17.87 -6.74
N VAL A 264 17.24 -18.08 -5.43
CA VAL A 264 16.45 -17.37 -4.42
C VAL A 264 17.17 -16.07 -4.08
N SER A 265 16.51 -14.94 -4.34
CA SER A 265 17.03 -13.60 -4.07
C SER A 265 16.23 -12.90 -2.99
N ILE A 266 16.90 -12.53 -1.89
CA ILE A 266 16.32 -11.85 -0.74
C ILE A 266 16.73 -10.37 -0.75
N SER A 267 15.72 -9.51 -0.68
CA SER A 267 15.92 -8.06 -0.52
C SER A 267 16.06 -7.69 0.95
N VAL A 268 17.14 -6.97 1.29
CA VAL A 268 17.47 -6.56 2.66
C VAL A 268 17.68 -5.04 2.69
N PRO A 269 16.88 -4.27 3.44
CA PRO A 269 17.13 -2.85 3.68
C PRO A 269 18.25 -2.66 4.71
N VAL A 270 19.08 -1.66 4.48
CA VAL A 270 20.22 -1.26 5.31
C VAL A 270 20.02 0.20 5.72
N ASP A 271 19.99 0.46 7.02
CA ASP A 271 19.91 1.82 7.56
C ASP A 271 21.22 2.56 7.30
N LEU A 272 21.13 3.63 6.51
CA LEU A 272 22.29 4.42 6.12
C LEU A 272 22.84 5.25 7.28
N ARG A 273 22.06 5.47 8.35
CA ARG A 273 22.48 6.22 9.54
C ARG A 273 23.67 5.58 10.26
N ARG A 274 23.89 4.27 10.08
CA ARG A 274 25.04 3.55 10.65
C ARG A 274 26.38 3.97 10.05
N PHE A 275 26.37 4.33 8.77
CA PHE A 275 27.56 4.79 8.04
C PHE A 275 27.63 6.31 8.02
N PHE A 276 26.47 6.96 8.04
CA PHE A 276 26.30 8.37 7.76
C PHE A 276 25.33 8.98 8.77
N PRO A 277 25.82 9.42 9.93
CA PRO A 277 24.98 9.97 10.99
C PRO A 277 24.04 11.06 10.45
N SER A 278 22.74 10.85 10.65
CA SER A 278 21.69 11.79 10.23
C SER A 278 20.52 11.73 11.20
N GLU A 279 19.97 12.91 11.51
CA GLU A 279 18.83 13.06 12.41
C GLU A 279 17.47 13.04 11.67
N THR A 280 17.48 12.79 10.35
CA THR A 280 16.24 12.78 9.55
C THR A 280 15.28 11.69 10.02
N ALA A 281 14.01 12.02 10.14
CA ALA A 281 12.94 11.05 10.34
C ALA A 281 12.36 10.52 9.02
N ARG A 282 12.85 11.00 7.87
CA ARG A 282 12.39 10.57 6.54
C ARG A 282 13.10 9.29 6.09
N ASN A 283 12.75 8.75 4.91
CA ASN A 283 13.38 7.54 4.42
C ASN A 283 14.87 7.72 4.14
N PHE A 284 15.72 7.04 4.90
CA PHE A 284 17.17 7.07 4.73
C PHE A 284 17.78 5.67 4.86
N PHE A 285 17.42 4.82 3.89
CA PHE A 285 17.92 3.45 3.78
C PHE A 285 18.32 3.13 2.34
N ALA A 286 19.14 2.10 2.19
CA ALA A 286 19.47 1.51 0.90
C ALA A 286 19.13 0.02 0.90
N THR A 287 18.86 -0.54 -0.27
CA THR A 287 18.54 -1.97 -0.39
C THR A 287 19.70 -2.73 -1.01
N ILE A 288 20.08 -3.85 -0.39
CA ILE A 288 20.96 -4.86 -0.98
C ILE A 288 20.13 -6.08 -1.38
N LEU A 289 20.66 -6.86 -2.33
CA LEU A 289 20.12 -8.16 -2.71
C LEU A 289 21.16 -9.20 -2.35
N VAL A 290 20.76 -10.23 -1.61
CA VAL A 290 21.58 -11.42 -1.35
C VAL A 290 20.90 -12.62 -1.98
N SER A 291 21.67 -13.54 -2.52
CA SER A 291 21.12 -14.59 -3.37
C SER A 291 21.83 -15.92 -3.19
N TYR A 292 21.09 -17.01 -3.34
CA TYR A 292 21.61 -18.38 -3.23
C TYR A 292 20.94 -19.29 -4.28
N GLY A 293 21.74 -20.11 -4.98
CA GLY A 293 21.26 -21.01 -6.02
C GLY A 293 20.59 -22.28 -5.49
N SER A 294 19.56 -22.76 -6.19
CA SER A 294 18.90 -24.03 -5.86
C SER A 294 19.77 -25.26 -6.13
N SER A 295 20.84 -25.12 -6.91
CA SER A 295 21.79 -26.18 -7.27
C SER A 295 23.05 -26.20 -6.40
N GLU A 296 23.19 -25.22 -5.50
CA GLU A 296 24.30 -25.15 -4.54
C GLU A 296 24.05 -26.09 -3.36
N ASP A 297 25.01 -26.20 -2.43
CA ASP A 297 24.86 -27.01 -1.22
C ASP A 297 23.72 -26.47 -0.34
N GLN A 298 22.72 -27.30 -0.10
CA GLN A 298 21.53 -26.91 0.67
C GLN A 298 21.74 -27.02 2.19
N SER A 299 22.95 -27.33 2.66
CA SER A 299 23.31 -27.30 4.07
C SER A 299 23.20 -25.87 4.63
N LEU A 300 22.66 -25.75 5.85
CA LEU A 300 22.48 -24.43 6.48
C LEU A 300 23.81 -23.70 6.67
N LEU A 301 24.89 -24.47 6.90
CA LEU A 301 26.25 -23.95 7.04
C LEU A 301 26.75 -23.31 5.74
N ALA A 302 26.63 -24.00 4.61
CA ALA A 302 27.05 -23.45 3.31
C ALA A 302 26.27 -22.19 2.92
N ILE A 303 24.96 -22.16 3.19
CA ILE A 303 24.13 -20.98 2.96
C ILE A 303 24.59 -19.82 3.85
N CYS A 304 24.83 -20.06 5.15
CA CYS A 304 25.30 -19.03 6.08
C CYS A 304 26.66 -18.46 5.66
N GLU A 305 27.61 -19.29 5.25
CA GLU A 305 28.94 -18.84 4.82
C GLU A 305 28.87 -17.99 3.54
N SER A 306 28.10 -18.42 2.54
CA SER A 306 27.90 -17.67 1.30
C SER A 306 27.22 -16.33 1.56
N LEU A 307 26.16 -16.31 2.37
CA LEU A 307 25.46 -15.09 2.71
C LEU A 307 26.34 -14.14 3.54
N THR A 308 27.12 -14.64 4.50
CA THR A 308 28.02 -13.81 5.32
C THR A 308 28.98 -13.02 4.43
N LYS A 309 29.65 -13.69 3.48
CA LYS A 309 30.52 -13.03 2.49
C LYS A 309 29.77 -11.97 1.67
N GLN A 310 28.58 -12.30 1.16
CA GLN A 310 27.79 -11.34 0.40
C GLN A 310 27.36 -10.12 1.22
N PHE A 311 27.04 -10.28 2.50
CA PHE A 311 26.71 -9.16 3.38
C PHE A 311 27.94 -8.28 3.61
N GLU A 312 29.10 -8.87 3.90
CA GLU A 312 30.37 -8.13 4.11
C GLU A 312 30.81 -7.36 2.86
N GLU A 313 30.70 -7.96 1.68
CA GLU A 313 31.05 -7.32 0.40
C GLU A 313 30.09 -6.19 0.00
N LYS A 314 28.81 -6.33 0.33
CA LYS A 314 27.76 -5.39 -0.12
C LYS A 314 27.50 -4.26 0.88
N ILE A 315 27.78 -4.47 2.16
CA ILE A 315 27.57 -3.51 3.25
C ILE A 315 28.91 -2.88 3.64
N THR A 316 29.50 -2.13 2.71
CA THR A 316 30.68 -1.31 2.97
C THR A 316 30.34 0.18 2.82
N PRO A 317 31.07 1.09 3.51
CA PRO A 317 30.86 2.53 3.38
C PRO A 317 30.89 3.01 1.92
N GLU A 318 31.82 2.49 1.11
CA GLU A 318 32.03 2.87 -0.29
C GLU A 318 30.83 2.45 -1.16
N LYS A 319 30.34 1.22 -0.97
CA LYS A 319 29.16 0.71 -1.70
C LYS A 319 27.88 1.43 -1.30
N MET A 320 27.74 1.78 -0.02
CA MET A 320 26.62 2.58 0.46
C MET A 320 26.67 4.01 -0.08
N GLU A 321 27.86 4.62 -0.14
CA GLU A 321 28.05 5.94 -0.74
C GLU A 321 27.72 5.95 -2.24
N GLU A 322 28.15 4.92 -2.99
CA GLU A 322 27.81 4.76 -4.41
C GLU A 322 26.28 4.69 -4.61
N LYS A 323 25.57 3.95 -3.75
CA LYS A 323 24.10 3.87 -3.79
C LYS A 323 23.45 5.22 -3.50
N ILE A 324 23.94 5.96 -2.51
CA ILE A 324 23.46 7.31 -2.19
C ILE A 324 23.64 8.24 -3.40
N LYS A 325 24.83 8.26 -4.01
CA LYS A 325 25.12 9.08 -5.21
C LYS A 325 24.14 8.79 -6.34
N LYS A 326 23.83 7.51 -6.59
CA LYS A 326 22.84 7.11 -7.61
C LYS A 326 21.42 7.58 -7.29
N LEU A 327 20.97 7.40 -6.04
CA LEU A 327 19.64 7.85 -5.60
C LEU A 327 19.49 9.36 -5.72
N VAL A 328 20.53 10.10 -5.35
CA VAL A 328 20.59 11.55 -5.42
C VAL A 328 20.61 12.06 -6.87
N ALA A 329 21.42 11.45 -7.75
CA ALA A 329 21.50 11.89 -9.14
C ALA A 329 20.15 11.77 -9.86
N LEU A 330 19.35 10.74 -9.54
CA LEU A 330 17.98 10.60 -10.04
C LEU A 330 17.04 11.69 -9.52
N GLU A 331 17.26 12.19 -8.30
CA GLU A 331 16.48 13.29 -7.72
C GLU A 331 16.77 14.64 -8.39
N THR A 332 18.04 14.90 -8.71
CA THR A 332 18.52 16.22 -9.17
C THR A 332 18.42 16.44 -10.68
N SER A 333 18.07 15.42 -11.48
CA SER A 333 17.85 15.61 -12.92
C SER A 333 16.83 16.70 -13.25
N PHE A 334 17.32 17.78 -13.86
CA PHE A 334 16.47 18.86 -14.37
C PHE A 334 15.45 18.39 -15.41
N ALA A 335 15.84 17.45 -16.30
CA ALA A 335 14.98 16.91 -17.35
C ALA A 335 13.74 16.17 -16.80
N LEU A 336 13.85 15.53 -15.63
CA LEU A 336 12.72 14.83 -15.00
C LEU A 336 11.75 15.80 -14.32
N ARG A 337 12.11 17.06 -14.05
CA ARG A 337 11.23 18.00 -13.32
C ARG A 337 9.95 18.32 -14.09
N TRP A 338 10.07 18.52 -15.41
CA TRP A 338 8.99 18.95 -16.29
C TRP A 338 8.06 17.83 -16.76
N VAL A 339 8.41 16.56 -16.53
CA VAL A 339 7.55 15.44 -16.93
C VAL A 339 6.28 15.43 -16.06
N PRO A 340 5.08 15.40 -16.67
CA PRO A 340 3.82 15.30 -15.93
C PRO A 340 3.78 14.06 -15.03
N ARG A 341 3.19 14.19 -13.85
CA ARG A 341 3.23 13.15 -12.82
C ARG A 341 2.53 11.83 -13.21
N PRO A 342 1.48 11.77 -14.06
CA PRO A 342 0.98 10.49 -14.59
C PRO A 342 2.02 9.69 -15.39
N VAL A 343 2.84 10.39 -16.19
CA VAL A 343 3.93 9.77 -16.97
C VAL A 343 5.04 9.29 -16.04
N LYS A 344 5.42 10.11 -15.05
CA LYS A 344 6.37 9.70 -14.01
C LYS A 344 5.88 8.46 -13.27
N ASP A 345 4.62 8.43 -12.84
CA ASP A 345 4.03 7.29 -12.13
C ASP A 345 4.08 6.02 -13.00
N ALA A 346 3.85 6.12 -14.30
CA ALA A 346 3.97 4.99 -15.23
C ALA A 346 5.43 4.50 -15.35
N VAL A 347 6.39 5.40 -15.53
CA VAL A 347 7.82 5.05 -15.59
C VAL A 347 8.30 4.41 -14.29
N LEU A 348 7.90 4.97 -13.13
CA LEU A 348 8.22 4.41 -11.82
C LEU A 348 7.61 3.03 -11.61
N LYS A 349 6.38 2.79 -12.10
CA LYS A 349 5.76 1.46 -12.07
C LYS A 349 6.53 0.45 -12.91
N ILE A 350 6.98 0.83 -14.11
CA ILE A 350 7.80 -0.03 -14.98
C ILE A 350 9.14 -0.32 -14.31
N ALA A 351 9.83 0.71 -13.79
CA ALA A 351 11.09 0.56 -13.08
C ALA A 351 10.95 -0.36 -11.85
N ASN A 352 9.89 -0.18 -11.07
CA ASN A 352 9.58 -1.03 -9.92
C ASN A 352 9.26 -2.48 -10.34
N TYR A 353 8.53 -2.68 -11.45
CA TYR A 353 8.26 -4.01 -12.00
C TYR A 353 9.56 -4.72 -12.42
N VAL A 354 10.46 -4.02 -13.12
CA VAL A 354 11.78 -4.54 -13.50
C VAL A 354 12.64 -4.85 -12.27
N ASN A 355 12.63 -3.99 -11.25
CA ASN A 355 13.35 -4.22 -10.00
C ASN A 355 12.78 -5.42 -9.23
N ASN A 356 11.46 -5.56 -9.19
CA ASN A 356 10.77 -6.67 -8.51
C ASN A 356 11.04 -8.03 -9.16
N LYS A 357 11.37 -8.09 -10.46
CA LYS A 357 11.84 -9.33 -11.12
C LYS A 357 13.16 -9.86 -10.57
N LYS A 358 13.91 -9.05 -9.81
CA LYS A 358 15.17 -9.48 -9.19
C LYS A 358 14.99 -10.03 -7.77
N ILE A 359 13.75 -10.13 -7.27
CA ILE A 359 13.46 -10.40 -5.86
C ILE A 359 12.49 -11.58 -5.73
N THR A 360 12.90 -12.60 -4.98
CA THR A 360 12.07 -13.76 -4.58
C THR A 360 11.25 -13.43 -3.34
N ALA A 361 11.94 -12.95 -2.30
CA ALA A 361 11.36 -12.64 -1.00
C ALA A 361 12.12 -11.46 -0.36
N SER A 362 11.67 -10.99 0.80
CA SER A 362 12.28 -9.83 1.46
C SER A 362 12.41 -10.06 2.96
N MET A 363 13.35 -9.37 3.59
CA MET A 363 13.45 -9.38 5.05
C MET A 363 13.75 -7.97 5.54
N THR A 364 13.39 -7.67 6.78
CA THR A 364 13.75 -6.39 7.42
C THR A 364 14.14 -6.60 8.87
N ASN A 365 15.18 -5.88 9.30
CA ASN A 365 15.65 -5.90 10.67
C ASN A 365 15.68 -4.46 11.20
N THR A 366 14.86 -4.19 12.21
CA THR A 366 14.79 -2.86 12.84
C THR A 366 15.51 -2.78 14.19
N GLY A 367 16.18 -3.87 14.58
CA GLY A 367 16.95 -3.95 15.81
C GLY A 367 16.06 -4.07 17.03
N GLN A 368 16.46 -3.39 18.10
CA GLN A 368 15.83 -3.52 19.42
C GLN A 368 14.91 -2.33 19.72
N LEU A 369 13.74 -2.61 20.30
CA LEU A 369 12.98 -1.60 21.02
C LEU A 369 13.65 -1.35 22.37
N LEU A 370 14.35 -0.22 22.47
CA LEU A 370 14.99 0.29 23.68
C LEU A 370 14.21 1.50 24.17
N LEU A 371 13.65 1.41 25.37
CA LEU A 371 13.03 2.53 26.08
C LEU A 371 13.93 3.02 27.21
N GLY A 372 14.79 2.17 27.76
CA GLY A 372 15.59 2.45 28.94
C GLY A 372 14.78 2.26 30.23
N GLU A 373 15.47 1.97 31.32
CA GLU A 373 14.85 1.84 32.64
C GLU A 373 14.23 3.17 33.11
N PRO A 374 13.07 3.15 33.81
CA PRO A 374 12.29 1.99 34.24
C PRO A 374 11.24 1.52 33.19
N PHE A 375 11.27 2.07 31.97
CA PHE A 375 10.22 1.83 30.97
C PHE A 375 10.31 0.45 30.31
N ASP A 376 11.52 -0.08 30.17
CA ASP A 376 11.73 -1.41 29.59
C ASP A 376 11.02 -2.49 30.44
N GLU A 377 10.94 -2.37 31.77
CA GLU A 377 10.18 -3.31 32.65
C GLU A 377 8.67 -3.33 32.40
N LYS A 378 8.12 -2.35 31.67
CA LYS A 378 6.68 -2.28 31.39
C LYS A 378 6.27 -2.99 30.09
N VAL A 379 7.24 -3.36 29.26
CA VAL A 379 7.02 -3.98 27.95
C VAL A 379 7.45 -5.45 28.01
N CYS A 380 6.55 -6.34 27.60
CA CYS A 380 6.79 -7.77 27.50
C CYS A 380 7.56 -8.10 26.22
N SER A 381 7.04 -7.69 25.06
CA SER A 381 7.67 -7.95 23.76
C SER A 381 7.39 -6.82 22.76
N ALA A 382 8.18 -6.79 21.69
CA ALA A 382 7.99 -5.85 20.59
C ALA A 382 8.10 -6.56 19.24
N GLY A 383 7.43 -6.03 18.24
CA GLY A 383 7.40 -6.60 16.90
C GLY A 383 7.23 -5.53 15.82
N ILE A 384 7.60 -5.89 14.60
CA ILE A 384 7.37 -5.07 13.41
C ILE A 384 6.79 -5.94 12.30
N MET A 385 5.92 -5.39 11.48
CA MET A 385 5.47 -6.01 10.24
C MET A 385 5.25 -4.97 9.15
N SER A 386 5.26 -5.39 7.88
CA SER A 386 4.93 -4.52 6.75
C SER A 386 4.00 -5.24 5.76
N SER A 387 3.24 -4.44 5.01
CA SER A 387 2.42 -4.94 3.90
C SER A 387 3.27 -5.74 2.92
N ALA A 388 2.75 -6.86 2.44
CA ALA A 388 3.50 -7.85 1.69
C ALA A 388 2.95 -8.07 0.28
N ILE A 389 3.81 -7.95 -0.74
CA ILE A 389 3.54 -8.40 -2.13
C ILE A 389 4.12 -9.78 -2.43
N ARG A 390 4.89 -10.30 -1.50
CA ARG A 390 5.59 -11.58 -1.53
C ARG A 390 5.87 -11.99 -0.09
N PRO A 391 6.15 -13.27 0.19
CA PRO A 391 6.59 -13.71 1.50
C PRO A 391 7.78 -12.88 1.95
N GLN A 392 7.70 -12.36 3.16
CA GLN A 392 8.76 -11.63 3.81
C GLN A 392 8.70 -11.83 5.32
N PHE A 393 9.81 -11.62 6.00
CA PHE A 393 9.82 -11.58 7.46
C PHE A 393 10.46 -10.31 7.98
N SER A 394 9.99 -9.87 9.14
CA SER A 394 10.50 -8.70 9.83
C SER A 394 10.93 -9.12 11.22
N VAL A 395 12.04 -8.58 11.72
CA VAL A 395 12.55 -8.92 13.07
C VAL A 395 12.72 -7.69 13.93
N MET A 396 12.40 -7.86 15.21
CA MET A 396 12.65 -6.91 16.28
C MET A 396 12.81 -7.68 17.60
N SER A 397 13.64 -7.16 18.50
CA SER A 397 13.78 -7.69 19.86
C SER A 397 13.39 -6.67 20.91
N HIS A 398 12.96 -7.16 22.07
CA HIS A 398 12.83 -6.38 23.29
C HIS A 398 13.24 -7.27 24.46
N LYS A 399 14.21 -6.82 25.26
CA LYS A 399 14.88 -7.63 26.29
C LYS A 399 15.23 -9.04 25.80
N ASP A 400 14.77 -10.07 26.52
CA ASP A 400 15.03 -11.47 26.20
C ASP A 400 14.06 -12.07 25.17
N ILE A 401 13.11 -11.29 24.62
CA ILE A 401 12.17 -11.78 23.60
C ILE A 401 12.58 -11.28 22.22
N PHE A 402 12.77 -12.22 21.29
CA PHE A 402 13.01 -11.98 19.88
C PHE A 402 11.76 -12.34 19.08
N THR A 403 11.25 -11.40 18.30
CA THR A 403 10.03 -11.55 17.53
C THR A 403 10.35 -11.58 16.04
N ILE A 404 9.96 -12.65 15.37
CA ILE A 404 10.01 -12.81 13.91
C ILE A 404 8.57 -12.75 13.40
N THR A 405 8.26 -11.77 12.57
CA THR A 405 6.92 -11.62 11.99
C THR A 405 6.96 -11.82 10.49
N PHE A 406 6.40 -12.95 10.03
CA PHE A 406 6.16 -13.23 8.63
C PHE A 406 4.90 -12.52 8.15
N THR A 407 4.99 -11.90 6.97
CA THR A 407 3.83 -11.43 6.22
C THR A 407 3.84 -11.99 4.81
N SER A 408 2.67 -12.43 4.33
CA SER A 408 2.53 -13.05 3.01
C SER A 408 1.18 -12.68 2.38
N PRO A 409 1.13 -12.41 1.06
CA PRO A 409 -0.13 -12.20 0.34
C PRO A 409 -0.83 -13.53 -0.02
N TYR A 410 -0.26 -14.68 0.32
CA TYR A 410 -0.76 -16.00 -0.09
C TYR A 410 -1.58 -16.68 0.98
N VAL A 411 -2.35 -17.72 0.62
CA VAL A 411 -3.14 -18.58 1.52
C VAL A 411 -2.32 -19.73 2.12
N SER A 412 -1.22 -20.14 1.50
CA SER A 412 -0.32 -21.13 2.10
C SER A 412 0.55 -20.54 3.21
N ASP A 413 0.88 -21.36 4.21
CA ASP A 413 1.85 -21.09 5.27
C ASP A 413 3.03 -22.10 5.27
N ASN A 414 3.20 -22.87 4.19
CA ASN A 414 4.20 -23.95 4.13
C ASN A 414 5.65 -23.47 4.34
N ILE A 415 6.02 -22.32 3.77
CA ILE A 415 7.37 -21.74 3.94
C ILE A 415 7.59 -21.33 5.40
N GLN A 416 6.58 -20.75 6.04
CA GLN A 416 6.61 -20.35 7.44
C GLN A 416 6.70 -21.58 8.35
N LYS A 417 5.97 -22.65 8.03
CA LYS A 417 6.03 -23.92 8.77
C LYS A 417 7.40 -24.59 8.66
N SER A 418 7.99 -24.65 7.47
CA SER A 418 9.37 -25.14 7.30
C SER A 418 10.36 -24.27 8.07
N PHE A 419 10.19 -22.94 8.05
CA PHE A 419 11.05 -22.04 8.82
C PHE A 419 10.95 -22.31 10.33
N TYR A 420 9.73 -22.50 10.84
CA TYR A 420 9.48 -22.88 12.23
C TYR A 420 10.15 -24.21 12.59
N ASN A 421 9.92 -25.26 11.79
CA ASN A 421 10.51 -26.59 12.02
C ASN A 421 12.03 -26.51 12.08
N ARG A 422 12.65 -25.73 11.19
CA ARG A 422 14.11 -25.52 11.17
C ARG A 422 14.62 -24.77 12.40
N LEU A 423 13.84 -23.86 12.99
CA LEU A 423 14.23 -23.24 14.26
C LEU A 423 14.19 -24.27 15.40
N GLU A 424 13.16 -25.11 15.46
CA GLU A 424 13.05 -26.17 16.46
C GLU A 424 14.16 -27.22 16.32
N GLU A 425 14.53 -27.60 15.08
CA GLU A 425 15.68 -28.47 14.79
C GLU A 425 17.02 -27.89 15.30
N GLN A 426 17.12 -26.57 15.42
CA GLN A 426 18.28 -25.87 15.99
C GLN A 426 18.19 -25.74 17.53
N GLY A 427 17.20 -26.36 18.16
CA GLY A 427 16.97 -26.30 19.61
C GLY A 427 16.38 -24.97 20.09
N ILE A 428 15.80 -24.17 19.19
CA ILE A 428 15.16 -22.90 19.53
C ILE A 428 13.67 -23.14 19.74
N SER A 429 13.21 -23.07 21.00
CA SER A 429 11.79 -23.15 21.32
C SER A 429 11.05 -21.87 20.89
N VAL A 430 10.03 -22.03 20.05
CA VAL A 430 9.28 -20.92 19.43
C VAL A 430 7.80 -20.98 19.80
N LYS A 431 7.25 -19.85 20.27
CA LYS A 431 5.80 -19.62 20.38
C LYS A 431 5.27 -18.97 19.12
N VAL A 432 4.17 -19.50 18.56
CA VAL A 432 3.60 -19.03 17.29
C VAL A 432 2.24 -18.40 17.51
N TYR A 433 2.04 -17.22 16.94
CA TYR A 433 0.77 -16.50 16.86
C TYR A 433 0.47 -16.17 15.40
N GLY A 434 -0.79 -15.96 15.05
CA GLY A 434 -1.14 -15.58 13.68
C GLY A 434 -2.55 -15.04 13.55
N ASN A 435 -2.85 -14.46 12.38
CA ASN A 435 -4.21 -14.04 12.05
C ASN A 435 -4.96 -15.13 11.28
N ILE A 436 -6.29 -15.07 11.36
CA ILE A 436 -7.16 -15.94 10.59
C ILE A 436 -7.37 -15.32 9.22
N VAL A 437 -7.00 -16.05 8.17
CA VAL A 437 -7.05 -15.53 6.81
C VAL A 437 -8.31 -15.96 6.07
N TYR A 438 -8.93 -17.12 6.36
CA TYR A 438 -10.31 -17.43 5.94
C TYR A 438 -10.91 -18.73 6.56
N GLY A 439 -12.18 -18.66 7.00
CA GLY A 439 -13.14 -19.77 7.21
C GLY A 439 -12.97 -20.63 8.48
N LYS A 440 -14.10 -20.95 9.16
CA LYS A 440 -14.16 -21.90 10.31
C LYS A 440 -13.53 -23.28 10.04
N ASN A 441 -13.22 -23.60 8.78
CA ASN A 441 -12.69 -24.90 8.33
C ASN A 441 -11.25 -24.86 7.77
N ALA A 442 -10.54 -23.73 7.79
CA ALA A 442 -9.13 -23.73 7.40
C ALA A 442 -8.25 -24.00 8.63
N LYS A 443 -7.82 -25.26 8.80
CA LYS A 443 -6.70 -25.59 9.68
C LYS A 443 -5.48 -24.79 9.21
N GLY A 444 -5.14 -23.72 9.91
CA GLY A 444 -3.76 -23.25 9.93
C GLY A 444 -2.88 -24.44 10.33
N THR A 445 -1.79 -24.69 9.62
CA THR A 445 -0.98 -25.90 9.84
C THR A 445 -0.07 -25.78 11.07
N SER A 446 -0.09 -24.62 11.73
CA SER A 446 0.47 -24.36 13.06
C SER A 446 -0.65 -24.41 14.10
N GLN A 447 -0.44 -25.05 15.25
CA GLN A 447 -1.32 -24.90 16.41
C GLN A 447 -1.35 -23.40 16.78
N VAL A 448 -2.33 -22.67 16.27
CA VAL A 448 -2.57 -21.28 16.67
C VAL A 448 -3.32 -21.37 18.00
N ASP A 449 -2.58 -21.41 19.11
CA ASP A 449 -3.17 -21.53 20.45
C ASP A 449 -4.21 -20.42 20.69
N HIS A 450 -3.93 -19.17 20.26
CA HIS A 450 -4.88 -18.06 20.28
C HIS A 450 -4.54 -16.99 19.21
N SER A 451 -5.51 -16.56 18.39
CA SER A 451 -5.31 -15.43 17.46
C SER A 451 -5.27 -14.10 18.22
N VAL A 452 -4.11 -13.45 18.23
CA VAL A 452 -3.90 -12.11 18.80
C VAL A 452 -4.34 -10.97 17.85
N TYR A 453 -4.86 -11.32 16.67
CA TYR A 453 -5.34 -10.39 15.63
C TYR A 453 -6.88 -10.38 15.57
N PRO A 454 -7.51 -9.26 15.15
CA PRO A 454 -8.96 -9.17 15.10
C PRO A 454 -9.51 -10.20 14.09
N ASP A 455 -10.66 -10.79 14.40
CA ASP A 455 -11.40 -11.57 13.44
C ASP A 455 -12.15 -10.61 12.51
N VAL A 456 -11.63 -10.47 11.29
CA VAL A 456 -12.15 -9.51 10.32
C VAL A 456 -12.87 -10.26 9.22
N SER A 457 -14.16 -10.03 9.07
CA SER A 457 -14.91 -10.63 7.98
C SER A 457 -14.35 -10.20 6.61
N PRO A 458 -14.48 -11.05 5.58
CA PRO A 458 -14.09 -10.71 4.21
C PRO A 458 -14.80 -9.45 3.73
N ARG A 459 -14.05 -8.48 3.17
CA ARG A 459 -14.66 -7.24 2.64
C ARG A 459 -15.52 -7.49 1.40
N TYR A 460 -15.17 -8.50 0.62
CA TYR A 460 -15.93 -8.99 -0.53
C TYR A 460 -15.42 -10.38 -0.89
N ASP A 461 -16.33 -11.26 -1.33
CA ASP A 461 -15.96 -12.55 -1.90
C ASP A 461 -15.87 -12.41 -3.42
N SER A 462 -14.66 -12.13 -3.92
CA SER A 462 -14.44 -12.02 -5.37
C SER A 462 -14.68 -13.33 -6.11
N ILE A 463 -14.54 -14.47 -5.43
CA ILE A 463 -14.75 -15.79 -6.02
C ILE A 463 -16.25 -16.02 -6.19
N SER A 464 -17.05 -15.78 -5.15
CA SER A 464 -18.50 -15.87 -5.24
C SER A 464 -19.07 -14.87 -6.25
N ALA A 465 -18.57 -13.62 -6.26
CA ALA A 465 -19.01 -12.62 -7.24
C ALA A 465 -18.73 -13.07 -8.68
N PHE A 466 -17.56 -13.67 -8.93
CA PHE A 466 -17.22 -14.25 -10.24
C PHE A 466 -18.11 -15.43 -10.61
N GLN A 467 -18.39 -16.34 -9.67
CA GLN A 467 -19.29 -17.47 -9.89
C GLN A 467 -20.70 -17.00 -10.27
N TRP A 468 -21.26 -16.04 -9.51
CA TRP A 468 -22.56 -15.44 -9.83
C TRP A 468 -22.58 -14.74 -11.19
N LEU A 469 -21.54 -13.97 -11.51
CA LEU A 469 -21.40 -13.34 -12.83
C LEU A 469 -21.42 -14.37 -13.95
N LEU A 470 -20.67 -15.48 -13.79
CA LEU A 470 -20.60 -16.55 -14.77
C LEU A 470 -21.97 -17.22 -14.94
N SER A 471 -22.63 -17.56 -13.83
CA SER A 471 -23.98 -18.16 -13.85
C SER A 471 -25.01 -17.26 -14.54
N ILE A 472 -25.04 -15.97 -14.21
CA ILE A 472 -25.95 -15.01 -14.85
C ILE A 472 -25.64 -14.88 -16.35
N SER A 473 -24.35 -14.87 -16.72
CA SER A 473 -23.95 -14.80 -18.15
C SER A 473 -24.43 -16.01 -18.94
N ILE A 474 -24.32 -17.21 -18.37
CA ILE A 474 -24.82 -18.45 -19.00
C ILE A 474 -26.34 -18.39 -19.14
N ILE A 475 -27.05 -17.97 -18.09
CA ILE A 475 -28.51 -17.83 -18.11
C ILE A 475 -28.96 -16.85 -19.21
N LEU A 476 -28.30 -15.70 -19.34
CA LEU A 476 -28.64 -14.70 -20.36
C LEU A 476 -28.44 -15.22 -21.79
N ILE A 477 -27.37 -15.97 -22.04
CA ILE A 477 -27.11 -16.61 -23.34
C ILE A 477 -28.15 -17.71 -23.63
N SER A 478 -28.52 -18.50 -22.62
CA SER A 478 -29.54 -19.53 -22.76
C SER A 478 -30.92 -18.93 -23.02
N LEU A 479 -31.29 -17.85 -22.33
CA LEU A 479 -32.56 -17.14 -22.51
C LEU A 479 -32.69 -16.57 -23.92
N GLU A 480 -31.62 -16.02 -24.49
CA GLU A 480 -31.65 -15.51 -25.86
C GLU A 480 -31.99 -16.59 -26.88
N LYS A 481 -31.34 -17.76 -26.81
CA LYS A 481 -31.68 -18.90 -27.67
C LYS A 481 -33.12 -19.34 -27.52
N ILE A 482 -33.64 -19.36 -26.28
CA ILE A 482 -35.03 -19.75 -26.00
C ILE A 482 -36.00 -18.72 -26.60
N ILE A 483 -35.74 -17.43 -26.43
CA ILE A 483 -36.60 -16.35 -26.94
C ILE A 483 -36.60 -16.33 -28.47
N ASN A 484 -35.44 -16.42 -29.12
CA ASN A 484 -35.35 -16.45 -30.58
C ASN A 484 -36.03 -17.68 -31.19
N ASN A 485 -36.02 -18.81 -30.49
CA ASN A 485 -36.73 -20.01 -30.93
C ASN A 485 -38.25 -19.91 -30.67
N ALA A 486 -38.68 -19.31 -29.56
CA ALA A 486 -40.09 -19.18 -29.21
C ALA A 486 -40.80 -18.05 -29.97
N ILE A 487 -40.07 -17.00 -30.36
CA ILE A 487 -40.59 -15.81 -31.02
C ILE A 487 -39.71 -15.48 -32.24
N PRO A 488 -39.83 -16.22 -33.36
CA PRO A 488 -38.93 -16.10 -34.50
C PRO A 488 -38.93 -14.72 -35.19
N TRP A 489 -39.97 -13.92 -34.97
CA TRP A 489 -40.10 -12.56 -35.48
C TRP A 489 -39.43 -11.50 -34.58
N PHE A 490 -38.99 -11.88 -33.38
CA PHE A 490 -38.25 -11.04 -32.45
C PHE A 490 -36.78 -11.46 -32.47
N ASP A 491 -35.99 -10.87 -33.38
CA ASP A 491 -34.57 -11.20 -33.55
C ASP A 491 -33.69 -10.55 -32.46
N LEU A 492 -33.62 -11.20 -31.29
CA LEU A 492 -32.76 -10.78 -30.21
C LEU A 492 -31.32 -11.23 -30.51
N SER A 493 -30.54 -10.37 -31.16
CA SER A 493 -29.17 -10.69 -31.55
C SER A 493 -28.31 -11.16 -30.35
N LEU A 494 -27.65 -12.32 -30.47
CA LEU A 494 -26.62 -12.81 -29.51
C LEU A 494 -25.59 -11.73 -29.15
N ARG A 495 -25.28 -10.87 -30.12
CA ARG A 495 -24.36 -9.76 -29.94
C ARG A 495 -24.89 -8.80 -28.83
N PHE A 496 -26.17 -8.47 -28.80
CA PHE A 496 -26.79 -7.62 -27.77
C PHE A 496 -26.62 -8.18 -26.35
N ILE A 497 -26.79 -9.49 -26.18
CA ILE A 497 -26.56 -10.19 -24.90
C ILE A 497 -25.09 -10.11 -24.48
N LEU A 498 -24.16 -10.28 -25.42
CA LEU A 498 -22.72 -10.16 -25.12
C LEU A 498 -22.34 -8.74 -24.66
N LEU A 499 -23.00 -7.69 -25.18
CA LEU A 499 -22.78 -6.31 -24.71
C LEU A 499 -23.30 -6.09 -23.29
N ILE A 500 -24.47 -6.64 -22.95
CA ILE A 500 -25.02 -6.63 -21.58
C ILE A 500 -24.08 -7.36 -20.62
N ILE A 501 -23.58 -8.54 -21.02
CA ILE A 501 -22.62 -9.33 -20.23
C ILE A 501 -21.32 -8.54 -20.07
N ALA A 502 -20.70 -8.07 -21.15
CA ALA A 502 -19.46 -7.29 -21.08
C ALA A 502 -19.62 -6.07 -20.17
N GLY A 503 -20.78 -5.44 -20.24
CA GLY A 503 -21.19 -4.38 -19.36
C GLY A 503 -21.26 -4.74 -17.88
N MET A 504 -22.06 -5.75 -17.55
CA MET A 504 -22.21 -6.28 -16.19
C MET A 504 -20.84 -6.67 -15.59
N TRP A 505 -20.01 -7.34 -16.39
CA TRP A 505 -18.63 -7.67 -16.01
C TRP A 505 -17.78 -6.42 -15.79
N GLY A 506 -17.90 -5.40 -16.64
CA GLY A 506 -17.26 -4.10 -16.45
C GLY A 506 -17.67 -3.42 -15.14
N VAL A 507 -18.96 -3.50 -14.79
CA VAL A 507 -19.53 -3.01 -13.53
C VAL A 507 -18.90 -3.70 -12.32
N VAL A 508 -19.02 -5.02 -12.27
CA VAL A 508 -18.56 -5.79 -11.12
C VAL A 508 -17.03 -5.80 -11.01
N LEU A 509 -16.28 -5.93 -12.11
CA LEU A 509 -14.81 -5.84 -12.08
C LEU A 509 -14.33 -4.47 -11.59
N ALA A 510 -15.01 -3.39 -11.93
CA ALA A 510 -14.62 -2.07 -11.44
C ALA A 510 -14.94 -1.88 -9.96
N ILE A 511 -16.06 -2.42 -9.47
CA ILE A 511 -16.38 -2.49 -8.03
C ILE A 511 -15.31 -3.30 -7.28
N LEU A 512 -14.93 -4.47 -7.81
CA LEU A 512 -13.90 -5.33 -7.23
C LEU A 512 -12.48 -4.70 -7.30
N ARG A 513 -12.17 -3.90 -8.34
CA ARG A 513 -10.85 -3.27 -8.54
C ARG A 513 -10.68 -1.90 -7.88
N LYS A 514 -11.73 -1.11 -7.68
CA LYS A 514 -11.65 0.25 -7.10
C LYS A 514 -12.32 0.32 -5.72
N LYS A 515 -11.56 -0.12 -4.72
CA LYS A 515 -11.85 0.12 -3.30
C LYS A 515 -11.93 1.63 -3.01
N ARG A 516 -13.08 2.04 -2.44
CA ARG A 516 -13.46 3.35 -1.85
C ARG A 516 -14.25 4.37 -2.69
N ASN A 517 -14.49 4.25 -4.00
CA ASN A 517 -15.41 5.21 -4.67
C ASN A 517 -16.25 4.63 -5.82
N PRO A 518 -17.36 3.91 -5.51
CA PRO A 518 -18.35 3.48 -6.50
C PRO A 518 -18.83 4.58 -7.44
N ASN A 519 -19.00 5.82 -6.97
CA ASN A 519 -19.58 6.90 -7.79
C ASN A 519 -18.64 7.31 -8.93
N LYS A 520 -17.32 7.27 -8.70
CA LYS A 520 -16.30 7.49 -9.75
C LYS A 520 -16.29 6.38 -10.79
N VAL A 521 -16.53 5.15 -10.37
CA VAL A 521 -16.62 3.98 -11.26
C VAL A 521 -17.84 4.11 -12.16
N LEU A 522 -18.98 4.47 -11.57
CA LEU A 522 -20.22 4.70 -12.28
C LEU A 522 -20.06 5.77 -13.35
N LEU A 523 -19.46 6.93 -13.03
CA LEU A 523 -19.23 8.00 -14.01
C LEU A 523 -18.44 7.52 -15.24
N TYR A 524 -17.36 6.76 -15.04
CA TYR A 524 -16.58 6.23 -16.17
C TYR A 524 -17.33 5.16 -16.95
N GLN A 525 -18.17 4.37 -16.28
CA GLN A 525 -18.96 3.34 -16.93
C GLN A 525 -19.99 3.92 -17.88
N VAL A 526 -20.72 4.97 -17.47
CA VAL A 526 -21.69 5.64 -18.36
C VAL A 526 -21.02 6.01 -19.68
N GLY A 527 -19.90 6.74 -19.63
CA GLY A 527 -19.21 7.16 -20.85
C GLY A 527 -18.65 5.99 -21.68
N ILE A 528 -18.16 4.92 -21.05
CA ILE A 528 -17.69 3.72 -21.76
C ILE A 528 -18.87 3.01 -22.46
N PHE A 529 -19.98 2.81 -21.76
CA PHE A 529 -21.17 2.16 -22.30
C PHE A 529 -21.75 2.93 -23.47
N GLU A 530 -21.95 4.24 -23.32
CA GLU A 530 -22.43 5.12 -24.39
C GLU A 530 -21.53 5.03 -25.63
N SER A 531 -20.21 5.09 -25.43
CA SER A 531 -19.23 4.97 -26.52
C SER A 531 -19.30 3.60 -27.21
N LEU A 532 -19.40 2.52 -26.44
CA LEU A 532 -19.50 1.16 -26.99
C LEU A 532 -20.81 0.97 -27.77
N THR A 533 -21.94 1.51 -27.28
CA THR A 533 -23.21 1.43 -27.99
C THR A 533 -23.23 2.24 -29.29
N LEU A 534 -22.55 3.39 -29.32
CA LEU A 534 -22.41 4.19 -30.54
C LEU A 534 -21.51 3.50 -31.58
N LEU A 535 -20.35 2.98 -31.14
CA LEU A 535 -19.47 2.20 -32.01
C LEU A 535 -20.19 0.96 -32.55
N TRP A 536 -21.03 0.33 -31.74
CA TRP A 536 -21.83 -0.79 -32.16
C TRP A 536 -22.77 -0.45 -33.32
N ASP A 537 -23.57 0.59 -33.14
CA ASP A 537 -24.52 1.04 -34.16
C ASP A 537 -23.80 1.29 -35.48
N LEU A 538 -22.64 1.96 -35.40
CA LEU A 538 -21.74 2.20 -36.53
C LEU A 538 -21.28 0.91 -37.22
N PHE A 539 -20.82 -0.09 -36.47
CA PHE A 539 -20.37 -1.37 -37.05
C PHE A 539 -21.53 -2.26 -37.54
N SER A 540 -22.75 -2.05 -37.04
CA SER A 540 -23.95 -2.81 -37.46
C SER A 540 -24.67 -2.21 -38.66
N GLY A 541 -24.10 -1.19 -39.31
CA GLY A 541 -24.71 -0.54 -40.48
C GLY A 541 -25.53 0.71 -40.16
N TRP A 542 -25.34 1.30 -38.97
CA TRP A 542 -25.94 2.56 -38.51
C TRP A 542 -27.45 2.63 -38.71
N THR A 543 -28.20 2.01 -37.81
CA THR A 543 -29.67 2.07 -37.83
C THR A 543 -30.24 3.14 -36.88
N GLY A 544 -29.36 3.79 -36.10
CA GLY A 544 -29.70 4.94 -35.24
C GLY A 544 -30.33 4.55 -33.90
N TRP A 545 -30.53 3.26 -33.64
CA TRP A 545 -31.11 2.74 -32.39
C TRP A 545 -30.31 3.15 -31.14
N SER A 546 -28.99 3.32 -31.28
CA SER A 546 -28.12 3.71 -30.18
C SER A 546 -28.44 5.13 -29.70
N LEU A 547 -28.61 6.06 -30.63
CA LEU A 547 -28.99 7.45 -30.36
C LEU A 547 -30.45 7.56 -29.91
N ASN A 548 -31.35 6.81 -30.57
CA ASN A 548 -32.79 6.92 -30.36
C ASN A 548 -33.24 6.36 -29.02
N TYR A 549 -32.66 5.23 -28.59
CA TYR A 549 -33.16 4.49 -27.42
C TYR A 549 -32.07 4.12 -26.42
N ALA A 550 -30.90 3.67 -26.87
CA ALA A 550 -29.87 3.16 -25.95
C ALA A 550 -29.29 4.26 -25.06
N LEU A 551 -28.86 5.39 -25.62
CA LEU A 551 -28.31 6.52 -24.87
C LEU A 551 -29.30 7.08 -23.83
N PRO A 552 -30.58 7.37 -24.16
CA PRO A 552 -31.57 7.77 -23.18
C PRO A 552 -31.78 6.78 -22.03
N ILE A 553 -31.85 5.47 -22.34
CA ILE A 553 -32.04 4.42 -21.33
C ILE A 553 -30.82 4.30 -20.43
N ILE A 554 -29.61 4.27 -20.99
CA ILE A 554 -28.34 4.23 -20.24
C ILE A 554 -28.25 5.45 -19.32
N THR A 555 -28.63 6.63 -19.80
CA THR A 555 -28.66 7.86 -19.02
C THR A 555 -29.56 7.74 -17.79
N ILE A 556 -30.83 7.37 -17.98
CA ILE A 556 -31.81 7.27 -16.88
C ILE A 556 -31.39 6.21 -15.87
N THR A 557 -31.03 5.02 -16.35
CA THR A 557 -30.61 3.90 -15.48
C THR A 557 -29.33 4.23 -14.71
N SER A 558 -28.39 4.95 -15.32
CA SER A 558 -27.16 5.39 -14.65
C SER A 558 -27.41 6.43 -13.57
N ILE A 559 -28.34 7.37 -13.79
CA ILE A 559 -28.72 8.36 -12.77
C ILE A 559 -29.41 7.69 -11.59
N ILE A 560 -30.31 6.73 -11.83
CA ILE A 560 -30.96 5.95 -10.76
C ILE A 560 -29.92 5.15 -9.98
N ALA A 561 -29.01 4.46 -10.67
CA ALA A 561 -27.90 3.75 -10.04
C ALA A 561 -27.01 4.69 -9.20
N ALA A 562 -26.76 5.91 -9.67
CA ALA A 562 -26.00 6.93 -8.95
C ALA A 562 -26.70 7.39 -7.67
N LEU A 563 -28.02 7.59 -7.71
CA LEU A 563 -28.82 7.95 -6.54
C LEU A 563 -28.85 6.83 -5.50
N ILE A 564 -28.99 5.57 -5.93
CA ILE A 564 -28.93 4.40 -5.05
C ILE A 564 -27.52 4.28 -4.43
N ALA A 565 -26.48 4.38 -5.24
CA ALA A 565 -25.09 4.34 -4.78
C ALA A 565 -24.80 5.50 -3.79
N ALA A 566 -25.35 6.68 -4.03
CA ALA A 566 -25.23 7.81 -3.11
C ALA A 566 -25.88 7.56 -1.74
N ARG A 567 -26.95 6.76 -1.70
CA ARG A 567 -27.68 6.44 -0.46
C ARG A 567 -27.11 5.23 0.29
N VAL A 568 -26.52 4.27 -0.45
CA VAL A 568 -25.94 3.04 0.11
C VAL A 568 -24.46 3.20 0.46
N SER A 569 -23.75 4.12 -0.18
CA SER A 569 -22.32 4.31 0.08
C SER A 569 -22.06 5.11 1.36
N SER A 570 -21.20 4.57 2.24
CA SER A 570 -20.73 5.24 3.47
C SER A 570 -19.66 6.32 3.21
N LEU A 571 -19.70 6.95 2.03
CA LEU A 571 -18.68 7.89 1.58
C LEU A 571 -18.99 9.32 2.02
N LYS A 572 -17.95 10.17 2.02
CA LYS A 572 -18.12 11.60 2.23
C LYS A 572 -19.09 12.15 1.19
N ILE A 573 -20.15 12.80 1.68
CA ILE A 573 -21.26 13.35 0.91
C ILE A 573 -20.75 14.20 -0.27
N GLY A 574 -19.73 15.03 -0.08
CA GLY A 574 -19.17 15.89 -1.13
C GLY A 574 -18.54 15.14 -2.33
N ASP A 575 -17.83 14.04 -2.12
CA ASP A 575 -17.27 13.26 -3.24
C ASP A 575 -18.39 12.57 -4.04
N THR A 576 -19.38 12.01 -3.35
CA THR A 576 -20.56 11.40 -3.96
C THR A 576 -21.35 12.38 -4.82
N LEU A 577 -21.57 13.59 -4.31
CA LEU A 577 -22.32 14.63 -5.01
C LEU A 577 -21.64 15.10 -6.29
N LEU A 578 -20.32 15.25 -6.30
CA LEU A 578 -19.58 15.66 -7.49
C LEU A 578 -19.69 14.65 -8.64
N TYR A 579 -19.64 13.35 -8.33
CA TYR A 579 -19.79 12.32 -9.35
C TYR A 579 -21.23 12.21 -9.85
N LEU A 580 -22.22 12.36 -8.96
CA LEU A 580 -23.64 12.42 -9.32
C LEU A 580 -23.92 13.62 -10.25
N GLN A 581 -23.33 14.78 -9.96
CA GLN A 581 -23.37 15.96 -10.84
C GLN A 581 -22.72 15.68 -12.20
N GLY A 582 -21.58 14.97 -12.21
CA GLY A 582 -20.94 14.54 -13.46
C GLY A 582 -21.81 13.61 -14.30
N VAL A 583 -22.46 12.62 -13.69
CA VAL A 583 -23.38 11.71 -14.40
C VAL A 583 -24.59 12.48 -14.93
N ALA A 584 -25.15 13.40 -14.15
CA ALA A 584 -26.27 14.22 -14.59
C ALA A 584 -25.88 15.21 -15.71
N LEU A 585 -24.64 15.71 -15.75
CA LEU A 585 -24.15 16.52 -16.87
C LEU A 585 -24.01 15.70 -18.15
N ILE A 586 -23.45 14.48 -18.07
CA ILE A 586 -23.40 13.54 -19.20
C ILE A 586 -24.82 13.22 -19.68
N GLY A 587 -25.78 13.07 -18.76
CA GLY A 587 -27.18 12.84 -19.09
C GLY A 587 -27.91 13.99 -19.81
N LEU A 588 -27.25 15.12 -20.05
CA LEU A 588 -27.76 16.18 -20.94
C LEU A 588 -27.35 15.99 -22.41
N ILE A 589 -26.44 15.05 -22.71
CA ILE A 589 -26.02 14.73 -24.08
C ILE A 589 -27.22 14.35 -24.98
N PRO A 590 -28.21 13.53 -24.53
CA PRO A 590 -29.38 13.24 -25.35
C PRO A 590 -30.16 14.49 -25.78
N PHE A 591 -30.20 15.55 -24.96
CA PHE A 591 -30.82 16.83 -25.32
C PHE A 591 -30.09 17.49 -26.48
N ILE A 592 -28.76 17.56 -26.41
CA ILE A 592 -27.93 18.15 -27.47
C ILE A 592 -28.17 17.40 -28.79
N ILE A 593 -28.17 16.06 -28.74
CA ILE A 593 -28.43 15.21 -29.91
C ILE A 593 -29.83 15.45 -30.47
N SER A 594 -30.84 15.63 -29.60
CA SER A 594 -32.21 15.93 -30.02
C SER A 594 -32.34 17.29 -30.72
N VAL A 595 -31.67 18.33 -30.21
CA VAL A 595 -31.65 19.68 -30.79
C VAL A 595 -30.96 19.69 -32.15
N LEU A 596 -29.94 18.86 -32.34
CA LEU A 596 -29.24 18.69 -33.61
C LEU A 596 -30.06 17.91 -34.66
N GLY A 597 -31.23 17.38 -34.30
CA GLY A 597 -32.10 16.63 -35.21
C GLY A 597 -31.60 15.23 -35.55
N TRP A 598 -30.67 14.67 -34.76
CA TRP A 598 -30.05 13.36 -35.04
C TRP A 598 -30.84 12.16 -34.53
N VAL A 599 -31.99 12.40 -33.88
CA VAL A 599 -32.78 11.35 -33.21
C VAL A 599 -34.23 11.37 -33.66
N GLN A 600 -34.76 10.20 -33.99
CA GLN A 600 -36.16 9.95 -34.33
C GLN A 600 -36.58 8.58 -33.77
N PRO A 601 -37.49 8.49 -32.79
CA PRO A 601 -38.30 9.56 -32.21
C PRO A 601 -37.55 10.40 -31.15
N VAL A 602 -37.94 11.67 -31.00
CA VAL A 602 -37.25 12.65 -30.13
C VAL A 602 -37.57 12.48 -28.64
N TRP A 603 -38.74 11.92 -28.31
CA TRP A 603 -39.25 11.88 -26.93
C TRP A 603 -38.35 11.14 -25.91
N PRO A 604 -37.64 10.04 -26.22
CA PRO A 604 -36.79 9.36 -25.23
C PRO A 604 -35.67 10.27 -24.74
N SER A 605 -35.04 11.01 -25.65
CA SER A 605 -33.99 11.98 -25.35
C SER A 605 -34.48 13.15 -24.50
N ILE A 606 -35.70 13.64 -24.75
CA ILE A 606 -36.33 14.69 -23.93
C ILE A 606 -36.57 14.19 -22.50
N VAL A 607 -37.13 12.99 -22.35
CA VAL A 607 -37.42 12.40 -21.03
C VAL A 607 -36.14 12.21 -20.23
N ALA A 608 -35.11 11.60 -20.83
CA ALA A 608 -33.83 11.37 -20.17
C ALA A 608 -33.16 12.67 -19.73
N SER A 609 -33.17 13.67 -20.60
CA SER A 609 -32.54 14.97 -20.31
C SER A 609 -33.30 15.77 -19.27
N THR A 610 -34.63 15.71 -19.28
CA THR A 610 -35.48 16.34 -18.26
C THR A 610 -35.21 15.73 -16.89
N PHE A 611 -35.17 14.39 -16.80
CA PHE A 611 -34.83 13.69 -15.58
C PHE A 611 -33.42 14.06 -15.08
N SER A 612 -32.46 14.11 -15.99
CA SER A 612 -31.08 14.50 -15.67
C SER A 612 -30.97 15.93 -15.15
N LEU A 613 -31.65 16.88 -15.80
CA LEU A 613 -31.70 18.28 -15.39
C LEU A 613 -32.34 18.44 -14.00
N LEU A 614 -33.42 17.73 -13.72
CA LEU A 614 -34.09 17.76 -12.42
C LEU A 614 -33.16 17.26 -11.30
N VAL A 615 -32.46 16.14 -11.52
CA VAL A 615 -31.51 15.61 -10.54
C VAL A 615 -30.31 16.55 -10.36
N PHE A 616 -29.79 17.12 -11.46
CA PHE A 616 -28.71 18.10 -11.41
C PHE A 616 -29.11 19.34 -10.59
N LEU A 617 -30.26 19.95 -10.90
CA LEU A 617 -30.74 21.15 -10.20
C LEU A 617 -31.07 20.86 -8.73
N TYR A 618 -31.76 19.74 -8.44
CA TYR A 618 -32.08 19.34 -7.08
C TYR A 618 -30.81 19.21 -6.22
N THR A 619 -29.80 18.50 -6.74
CA THR A 619 -28.56 18.25 -5.99
C THR A 619 -27.68 19.49 -5.90
N LEU A 620 -27.67 20.35 -6.92
CA LEU A 620 -26.95 21.63 -6.91
C LEU A 620 -27.51 22.58 -5.86
N ILE A 621 -28.84 22.74 -5.82
CA ILE A 621 -29.53 23.65 -4.89
C ILE A 621 -29.40 23.13 -3.46
N LYS A 622 -29.67 21.84 -3.22
CA LYS A 622 -29.70 21.27 -1.88
C LYS A 622 -28.32 21.19 -1.22
N TYR A 623 -27.26 20.95 -2.00
CA TYR A 623 -25.91 20.70 -1.48
C TYR A 623 -24.86 21.70 -2.00
N TRP A 624 -25.29 22.93 -2.29
CA TRP A 624 -24.44 23.98 -2.86
C TRP A 624 -23.16 24.25 -2.06
N LYS A 625 -23.26 24.28 -0.72
CA LYS A 625 -22.11 24.59 0.17
C LYS A 625 -21.05 23.49 0.10
N GLU A 626 -21.47 22.23 0.16
CA GLU A 626 -20.62 21.04 0.11
C GLU A 626 -19.97 20.89 -1.28
N LEU A 627 -20.73 21.14 -2.35
CA LEU A 627 -20.23 21.14 -3.72
C LEU A 627 -19.18 22.23 -3.93
N LYS A 628 -19.45 23.46 -3.49
CA LYS A 628 -18.49 24.58 -3.60
C LYS A 628 -17.16 24.26 -2.91
N ILE A 629 -17.21 23.71 -1.70
CA ILE A 629 -16.02 23.32 -0.94
C ILE A 629 -15.22 22.24 -1.69
N GLU A 630 -15.88 21.21 -2.22
CA GLU A 630 -15.16 20.14 -2.93
C GLU A 630 -14.66 20.56 -4.32
N VAL A 631 -15.35 21.44 -5.04
CA VAL A 631 -14.86 22.03 -6.30
C VAL A 631 -13.58 22.83 -6.03
N LEU A 632 -13.60 23.74 -5.06
CA LEU A 632 -12.42 24.52 -4.66
C LEU A 632 -11.26 23.59 -4.27
N LYS A 633 -11.56 22.54 -3.50
CA LYS A 633 -10.58 21.53 -3.04
C LYS A 633 -9.98 20.69 -4.16
N LYS A 634 -10.72 20.33 -5.21
CA LYS A 634 -10.19 19.53 -6.33
C LYS A 634 -9.49 20.38 -7.39
N PHE A 635 -9.99 21.58 -7.67
CA PHE A 635 -9.42 22.49 -8.65
C PHE A 635 -8.36 23.44 -8.09
N HIS A 636 -8.08 23.38 -6.78
CA HIS A 636 -7.08 24.21 -6.09
C HIS A 636 -7.35 25.71 -6.30
N MET A 637 -8.62 26.12 -6.25
CA MET A 637 -9.09 27.50 -6.37
C MET A 637 -9.35 28.14 -5.01
#